data_AF-A0AB36BG78-F1
#
_entry.id   AF-A0AB36BG78-F1
#
_cell.length_a   1.000
_cell.length_b   1.000
_cell.length_c   1.000
_cell.angle_alpha   90.00
_cell.angle_beta   90.00
_cell.angle_gamma   90.00
#
_symmetry.space_group_name_H-M   'P 1'
#
loop_
_entity.id
_entity.type
_entity.pdbx_description
1 polymer ?
#
loop_
_entity_poly.entity_id
_entity_poly.type
_entity_poly.pdbx_seq_one_letter_code
_entity_poly.pdbx_strand_id
1 'polypeptide(L)'
;MDAQDVKLLNGLSLDDTSQDDTLEALIDKYVKVANEYCNQTFDKENLPGSVEKFVANCIQHGTTGNISSRTMGTVSYSFVTDLPDETYDYIRPFRRLRWSGYHV
;
A
#
# COMPACT_ATOMS: atom_id res chain seq x y z
N MET A 1 5.99 6.92 -6.69
CA MET A 1 6.32 5.72 -5.91
C MET A 1 6.57 4.53 -6.82
N ASP A 2 7.76 3.96 -6.74
CA ASP A 2 8.20 2.75 -7.43
C ASP A 2 8.48 1.59 -6.46
N ALA A 3 8.91 0.44 -6.99
CA ALA A 3 9.30 -0.71 -6.16
C ALA A 3 10.53 -0.43 -5.28
N GLN A 4 11.42 0.46 -5.71
CA GLN A 4 12.63 0.82 -4.95
C GLN A 4 12.28 1.65 -3.71
N ASP A 5 11.35 2.58 -3.82
CA ASP A 5 10.81 3.39 -2.73
C ASP A 5 10.21 2.49 -1.64
N VAL A 6 9.43 1.48 -2.02
CA VAL A 6 8.86 0.49 -1.09
C VAL A 6 9.95 -0.31 -0.39
N LYS A 7 10.98 -0.75 -1.12
CA LYS A 7 12.11 -1.50 -0.53
C LYS A 7 12.87 -0.64 0.47
N LEU A 8 13.12 0.63 0.14
CA LEU A 8 13.81 1.58 1.00
C LEU A 8 13.03 1.84 2.29
N LEU A 9 11.70 2.01 2.20
CA LEU A 9 10.82 2.21 3.36
C LEU A 9 10.71 0.96 4.25
N ASN A 10 10.79 -0.24 3.66
CA ASN A 10 10.68 -1.50 4.38
C ASN A 10 12.03 -2.09 4.82
N GLY A 11 13.15 -1.45 4.49
CA GLY A 11 14.50 -1.93 4.80
C GLY A 11 14.87 -3.23 4.06
N LEU A 12 14.28 -3.46 2.88
CA LEU A 12 14.58 -4.61 2.03
C LEU A 12 15.84 -4.35 1.19
N SER A 13 16.49 -5.42 0.74
CA SER A 13 17.65 -5.30 -0.15
C SER A 13 17.24 -4.69 -1.49
N LEU A 14 17.91 -3.61 -1.89
CA LEU A 14 17.67 -2.94 -3.17
C LEU A 14 18.13 -3.78 -4.37
N ASP A 15 19.11 -4.65 -4.15
CA ASP A 15 19.75 -5.47 -5.19
C ASP A 15 18.90 -6.67 -5.63
N ASP A 16 17.88 -7.06 -4.86
CA ASP A 16 16.99 -8.16 -5.20
C ASP A 16 15.85 -7.68 -6.08
N THR A 17 15.95 -7.92 -7.39
CA THR A 17 14.95 -7.53 -8.39
C THR A 17 13.90 -8.61 -8.67
N SER A 18 13.97 -9.76 -7.99
CA SER A 18 13.15 -10.93 -8.30
C SER A 18 11.65 -10.75 -8.05
N GLN A 19 11.27 -9.72 -7.29
CA GLN A 19 9.90 -9.43 -6.86
C GLN A 19 9.46 -8.02 -7.26
N ASP A 20 10.17 -7.35 -8.16
CA ASP A 20 9.88 -5.95 -8.49
C ASP A 20 8.53 -5.82 -9.22
N ASP A 21 8.26 -6.73 -10.16
CA ASP A 21 6.97 -6.81 -10.86
C ASP A 21 5.80 -7.03 -9.89
N THR A 22 6.01 -7.84 -8.84
CA THR A 22 4.95 -8.13 -7.86
C THR A 22 4.73 -6.95 -6.93
N LEU A 23 5.80 -6.26 -6.53
CA LEU A 23 5.72 -5.01 -5.77
C LEU A 23 5.02 -3.91 -6.57
N GLU A 24 5.34 -3.73 -7.85
CA GLU A 24 4.67 -2.75 -8.72
C GLU A 24 3.17 -3.03 -8.85
N ALA A 25 2.79 -4.29 -9.08
CA ALA A 25 1.38 -4.68 -9.15
C ALA A 25 0.64 -4.45 -7.82
N LEU A 26 1.32 -4.61 -6.68
CA LEU A 26 0.76 -4.34 -5.36
C LEU A 26 0.61 -2.84 -5.10
N ILE A 27 1.61 -2.03 -5.47
CA ILE A 27 1.55 -0.57 -5.39
C ILE A 27 0.30 -0.06 -6.14
N ASP A 28 0.10 -0.51 -7.37
CA ASP A 28 -1.05 -0.09 -8.18
C ASP A 28 -2.40 -0.45 -7.54
N LYS A 29 -2.48 -1.62 -6.88
CA LYS A 29 -3.70 -2.02 -6.14
C LYS A 29 -3.90 -1.16 -4.89
N TYR A 30 -2.88 -0.92 -4.09
CA TYR A 30 -3.00 -0.12 -2.87
C TYR A 30 -3.24 1.37 -3.16
N VAL A 31 -2.72 1.90 -4.26
CA VAL A 31 -3.07 3.25 -4.74
C VAL A 31 -4.55 3.33 -5.12
N LYS A 32 -5.11 2.31 -5.77
CA LYS A 32 -6.55 2.25 -6.03
C LYS A 32 -7.37 2.24 -4.73
N VAL A 33 -6.96 1.45 -3.74
CA VAL A 33 -7.61 1.43 -2.42
C VAL A 33 -7.52 2.82 -1.74
N ALA A 34 -6.37 3.47 -1.80
CA ALA A 34 -6.19 4.81 -1.24
C ALA A 34 -7.06 5.86 -1.96
N ASN A 35 -7.21 5.75 -3.29
CA ASN A 35 -8.08 6.61 -4.10
C ASN A 35 -9.55 6.43 -3.72
N GLU A 36 -10.01 5.18 -3.62
CA GLU A 36 -11.38 4.84 -3.19
C GLU A 36 -11.67 5.33 -1.78
N TYR A 37 -10.73 5.14 -0.84
CA TYR A 37 -10.90 5.58 0.53
C TYR A 37 -10.94 7.11 0.65
N CYS A 38 -10.03 7.80 -0.05
CA CYS A 38 -9.93 9.24 0.03
C CYS A 38 -10.94 9.99 -0.84
N ASN A 39 -11.62 9.29 -1.77
CA ASN A 39 -12.48 9.87 -2.79
C ASN A 39 -11.76 10.92 -3.65
N GLN A 40 -10.50 10.65 -4.00
CA GLN A 40 -9.71 11.49 -4.89
C GLN A 40 -8.80 10.66 -5.77
N THR A 41 -8.27 11.27 -6.82
CA THR A 41 -7.30 10.66 -7.71
C THR A 41 -5.90 11.09 -7.29
N PHE A 42 -5.11 10.14 -6.80
CA PHE A 42 -3.68 10.29 -6.64
C PHE A 42 -2.97 9.77 -7.89
N ASP A 43 -2.05 10.57 -8.41
CA ASP A 43 -1.14 10.16 -9.48
C ASP A 43 0.07 9.46 -8.86
N LYS A 44 0.46 8.31 -9.44
CA LYS A 44 1.60 7.50 -8.97
C LYS A 44 2.93 8.28 -8.94
N GLU A 45 3.05 9.28 -9.81
CA GLU A 45 4.23 10.15 -9.92
C GLU A 45 4.26 11.27 -8.86
N ASN A 46 3.12 11.62 -8.25
CA ASN A 46 3.02 12.71 -7.29
C ASN A 46 2.17 12.30 -6.07
N LEU A 47 2.64 11.24 -5.40
CA LEU A 47 2.01 10.75 -4.18
C LEU A 47 2.46 11.62 -2.99
N PRO A 48 1.53 12.07 -2.12
CA PRO A 48 1.91 12.66 -0.84
C PRO A 48 2.65 11.60 0.00
N GLY A 49 3.71 11.99 0.72
CA GLY A 49 4.50 11.06 1.52
C GLY A 49 3.71 10.24 2.55
N SER A 50 2.55 10.73 3.02
CA SER A 50 1.65 9.94 3.87
C SER A 50 0.98 8.78 3.12
N VAL A 51 0.65 8.95 1.85
CA VAL A 51 0.09 7.89 1.00
C VAL A 51 1.18 6.87 0.65
N GLU A 52 2.41 7.32 0.41
CA GLU A 52 3.55 6.41 0.22
C GLU A 52 3.80 5.55 1.46
N LYS A 53 3.76 6.17 2.64
CA LYS A 53 3.88 5.45 3.92
C LYS A 53 2.74 4.45 4.14
N PHE A 54 1.51 4.80 3.74
CA PHE A 54 0.38 3.88 3.75
C PHE A 54 0.64 2.66 2.87
N VAL A 55 1.03 2.85 1.61
CA VAL A 55 1.31 1.76 0.68
C VAL A 55 2.44 0.86 1.19
N ALA A 56 3.53 1.46 1.68
CA ALA A 56 4.65 0.70 2.24
C ALA A 56 4.23 -0.15 3.45
N ASN A 57 3.45 0.42 4.37
CA ASN A 57 2.94 -0.28 5.55
C ASN A 57 1.97 -1.41 5.18
N CYS A 58 1.09 -1.21 4.19
CA CYS A 58 0.21 -2.25 3.66
C CYS A 58 1.01 -3.44 3.09
N ILE A 59 2.07 -3.16 2.34
CA ILE A 59 2.96 -4.20 1.78
C ILE A 59 3.69 -4.93 2.90
N GLN A 60 4.23 -4.20 3.89
CA GLN A 60 4.89 -4.78 5.05
C GLN A 60 3.96 -5.71 5.85
N HIS A 61 2.69 -5.32 6.01
CA HIS A 61 1.67 -6.15 6.63
C HIS A 61 1.35 -7.39 5.80
N GLY A 62 1.26 -7.29 4.48
CA GLY A 62 1.10 -8.45 3.59
C GLY A 62 2.26 -9.44 3.68
N THR A 63 3.47 -8.94 3.89
CA THR A 63 4.66 -9.76 4.11
C THR A 63 4.67 -10.41 5.50
N THR A 64 4.25 -9.68 6.54
CA THR A 64 4.35 -10.08 7.95
C THR A 64 3.13 -10.84 8.46
N GLY A 65 1.95 -10.69 7.88
CA GLY A 65 0.75 -11.44 8.29
C GLY A 65 0.87 -12.96 8.09
N ASN A 66 1.78 -13.40 7.23
CA ASN A 66 1.98 -14.81 6.88
C ASN A 66 3.15 -15.48 7.64
N ILE A 67 3.47 -15.02 8.87
CA ILE A 67 4.56 -15.60 9.69
C ILE A 67 4.35 -17.11 9.94
N SER A 68 3.10 -17.59 9.94
CA SER A 68 2.78 -19.02 10.12
C SER A 68 3.30 -19.94 9.01
N SER A 69 3.76 -19.39 7.87
CA SER A 69 4.12 -20.16 6.67
C SER A 69 5.54 -19.89 6.14
N ARG A 70 6.41 -19.22 6.93
CA ARG A 70 7.74 -18.81 6.46
C ARG A 70 8.76 -19.94 6.54
N THR A 71 9.02 -20.60 5.42
CA THR A 71 10.30 -21.25 5.14
C THR A 71 11.29 -20.16 4.68
N MET A 72 12.48 -20.12 5.28
CA MET A 72 13.48 -19.03 5.22
C MET A 72 14.10 -18.71 3.83
N GLY A 73 13.45 -19.07 2.72
CA GLY A 73 13.98 -18.97 1.36
C GLY A 73 13.18 -18.11 0.37
N THR A 74 11.90 -17.82 0.61
CA THR A 74 11.06 -17.02 -0.31
C THR A 74 10.02 -16.20 0.43
N VAL A 75 10.04 -14.88 0.25
CA VAL A 75 9.00 -13.98 0.76
C VAL A 75 7.85 -13.96 -0.24
N SER A 76 6.73 -14.59 0.12
CA SER A 76 5.52 -14.53 -0.68
C SER A 76 4.80 -13.20 -0.38
N TYR A 77 4.77 -12.28 -1.35
CA TYR A 77 3.93 -11.08 -1.24
C TYR A 77 2.48 -11.43 -1.59
N SER A 78 1.53 -10.97 -0.78
CA SER A 78 0.10 -11.19 -1.01
C SER A 78 -0.67 -9.91 -0.78
N PHE A 79 -1.73 -9.71 -1.57
CA PHE A 79 -2.63 -8.59 -1.40
C PHE A 79 -3.54 -8.84 -0.20
N VAL A 80 -3.44 -7.99 0.81
CA VAL A 80 -4.23 -8.12 2.05
C VAL A 80 -5.36 -7.10 2.02
N THR A 81 -6.59 -7.59 2.13
CA THR A 81 -7.80 -6.76 2.21
C THR A 81 -8.10 -6.32 3.64
N ASP A 82 -7.71 -7.15 4.62
CA ASP A 82 -7.94 -6.91 6.05
C ASP A 82 -6.75 -6.16 6.64
N LEU A 83 -6.67 -4.87 6.36
CA LEU A 83 -5.67 -3.97 6.90
C LEU A 83 -6.15 -3.40 8.24
N PRO A 84 -5.27 -3.27 9.25
CA PRO A 84 -5.65 -2.66 10.52
C PRO A 84 -6.03 -1.19 10.33
N ASP A 85 -6.98 -0.71 11.14
CA ASP A 85 -7.50 0.66 11.09
C ASP A 85 -6.39 1.72 11.23
N GLU A 86 -5.33 1.41 12.00
CA GLU A 86 -4.17 2.28 12.22
C GLU A 86 -3.44 2.64 10.92
N THR A 87 -3.42 1.74 9.93
CA THR A 87 -2.80 2.02 8.64
C THR A 87 -3.56 3.12 7.91
N TYR A 88 -4.89 3.15 8.04
CA TYR A 88 -5.74 4.18 7.41
C TYR A 88 -5.58 5.58 8.03
N ASP A 89 -4.99 5.72 9.22
CA ASP A 89 -4.77 7.03 9.84
C ASP A 89 -3.82 7.91 9.02
N TYR A 90 -2.89 7.33 8.25
CA TYR A 90 -2.00 8.09 7.37
C TYR A 90 -2.73 8.80 6.23
N ILE A 91 -3.80 8.19 5.70
CA ILE A 91 -4.56 8.71 4.56
C ILE A 91 -5.85 9.43 4.99
N ARG A 92 -6.24 9.29 6.26
CA ARG A 92 -7.41 9.94 6.84
C ARG A 92 -7.47 11.47 6.64
N PRO A 93 -6.38 12.25 6.76
CA PRO A 93 -6.43 13.70 6.52
C PRO A 93 -6.81 14.07 5.09
N PHE A 94 -6.53 13.19 4.14
CA PHE A 94 -6.76 13.42 2.72
C PHE A 94 -8.18 12.99 2.30
N ARG A 95 -8.96 12.39 3.20
CA ARG A 95 -10.29 11.87 2.91
C ARG A 95 -11.30 12.99 2.69
N ARG A 96 -11.83 13.09 1.47
CA ARG A 96 -12.91 14.02 1.13
C ARG A 96 -14.27 13.43 1.52
N LEU A 97 -15.12 14.27 2.11
CA LEU A 97 -16.50 13.92 2.42
C LEU A 97 -17.29 13.73 1.11
N ARG A 98 -17.86 12.54 0.92
CA ARG A 98 -18.87 12.32 -0.13
C ARG A 98 -20.21 12.79 0.39
N TRP A 99 -20.70 13.88 -0.18
CA TRP A 99 -22.09 14.28 -0.04
C TRP A 99 -22.93 13.35 -0.92
N SER A 100 -23.36 12.22 -0.37
CA SER A 100 -24.40 11.41 -1.01
C SER A 100 -25.71 12.16 -0.83
N GLY A 101 -26.01 13.06 -1.77
CA GLY A 101 -27.22 13.87 -1.75
C GLY A 101 -28.46 12.98 -1.66
N TYR A 102 -29.27 13.23 -0.64
CA TYR A 102 -30.65 12.75 -0.57
C TYR A 102 -31.41 13.45 -1.70
N HIS A 103 -31.66 12.74 -2.80
CA HIS A 103 -32.62 13.19 -3.80
C HIS A 103 -34.01 13.05 -3.19
N VAL A 104 -34.61 14.18 -2.78
CA VAL A 104 -36.03 14.31 -2.42
C VAL A 104 -36.84 14.53 -3.70
#